data_AF-A0A1H8YMU4-F1
#
_entry.id   AF-A0A1H8YMU4-F1
#
_cell.length_a   1.000
_cell.length_b   1.000
_cell.length_c   1.000
_cell.angle_alpha   90.00
_cell.angle_beta   90.00
_cell.angle_gamma   90.00
#
_symmetry.space_group_name_H-M   'P 1'
#
loop_
_entity.id
_entity.type
_entity.pdbx_description
1 polymer ?
#
loop_
_entity_poly.entity_id
_entity_poly.type
_entity_poly.pdbx_seq_one_letter_code
_entity_poly.pdbx_strand_id
1 'polypeptide(L)'
;MAKAGETADWQSPELAKYATGDALGVVNRSLYTDHLNGVVSKGAPANTPQVSKVDPADNPTMIMISDCSDSSNWLKYKDGQLLNDTPGGRRSITAEVKKQQDGTWRVTRFAVEGVGSC
;
A
#
# COMPACT_ATOMS: atom_id res chain seq x y z
N MET A 1 6.09 -0.16 -2.31
CA MET A 1 5.55 -1.43 -1.79
C MET A 1 5.23 -2.45 -2.89
N ALA A 2 4.73 -2.03 -4.07
CA ALA A 2 4.40 -2.95 -5.18
C ALA A 2 5.51 -3.98 -5.52
N LYS A 3 6.78 -3.56 -5.49
CA LYS A 3 7.96 -4.42 -5.73
C LYS A 3 8.03 -5.65 -4.80
N ALA A 4 7.63 -5.54 -3.54
CA ALA A 4 7.60 -6.70 -2.63
C ALA A 4 6.52 -7.71 -3.04
N GLY A 5 5.45 -7.25 -3.70
CA GLY A 5 4.41 -8.10 -4.27
C GLY A 5 4.87 -8.94 -5.46
N GLU A 6 5.89 -8.49 -6.21
CA GLU A 6 6.43 -9.23 -7.38
C GLU A 6 7.05 -10.57 -7.00
N THR A 7 7.45 -10.72 -5.74
CA THR A 7 8.08 -11.93 -5.19
C THR A 7 7.35 -12.45 -3.95
N ALA A 8 6.23 -11.82 -3.56
CA ALA A 8 5.55 -12.05 -2.29
C ALA A 8 6.49 -12.00 -1.07
N ASP A 9 7.50 -11.13 -1.11
CA ASP A 9 8.49 -10.97 -0.04
C ASP A 9 7.88 -10.18 1.14
N TRP A 10 7.22 -10.90 2.04
CA TRP A 10 6.59 -10.36 3.23
C TRP A 10 7.60 -9.90 4.30
N GLN A 11 8.88 -10.26 4.16
CA GLN A 11 9.97 -9.87 5.07
C GLN A 11 10.83 -8.75 4.49
N SER A 12 10.47 -8.23 3.31
CA SER A 12 11.28 -7.25 2.59
C SER A 12 11.59 -6.04 3.48
N PRO A 13 12.87 -5.73 3.74
CA PRO A 13 13.23 -4.58 4.58
C PRO A 13 12.79 -3.25 3.95
N GLU A 14 12.52 -3.22 2.64
CA GLU A 14 11.94 -2.08 1.96
C GLU A 14 10.56 -1.68 2.51
N LEU A 15 9.77 -2.62 3.03
CA LEU A 15 8.45 -2.32 3.58
C LEU A 15 8.55 -1.40 4.80
N ALA A 16 9.53 -1.67 5.68
CA ALA A 16 9.77 -0.91 6.90
C ALA A 16 10.32 0.51 6.62
N LYS A 17 10.81 0.78 5.40
CA LYS A 17 11.20 2.14 4.99
C LYS A 17 10.00 3.05 4.78
N TYR A 18 8.84 2.49 4.39
CA TYR A 18 7.66 3.26 4.00
C TYR A 18 6.49 3.12 4.98
N ALA A 19 6.44 2.04 5.77
CA ALA A 19 5.39 1.83 6.76
C ALA A 19 5.92 1.36 8.11
N THR A 20 5.10 1.57 9.13
CA THR A 20 5.30 1.06 10.49
C THR A 20 3.93 0.76 11.11
N GLY A 21 3.93 0.18 12.32
CA GLY A 21 2.71 -0.10 13.07
C GLY A 21 1.69 -0.93 12.28
N ASP A 22 0.42 -0.53 12.34
CA ASP A 22 -0.69 -1.26 11.73
C ASP A 22 -0.56 -1.36 10.22
N ALA A 23 -0.13 -0.29 9.55
CA ALA A 23 0.07 -0.28 8.11
C ALA A 23 1.08 -1.35 7.67
N LEU A 24 2.23 -1.44 8.34
CA LEU A 24 3.23 -2.47 8.05
C LEU A 24 2.68 -3.87 8.32
N GLY A 25 1.94 -4.03 9.43
CA GLY A 25 1.30 -5.30 9.78
C GLY A 25 0.31 -5.78 8.71
N VAL A 26 -0.52 -4.89 8.17
CA VAL A 26 -1.47 -5.22 7.09
C VAL A 26 -0.74 -5.67 5.83
N VAL A 27 0.28 -4.92 5.40
CA VAL A 27 1.04 -5.24 4.18
C VAL A 27 1.79 -6.57 4.33
N ASN A 28 2.46 -6.79 5.47
CA ASN A 28 3.17 -8.05 5.74
C ASN A 28 2.21 -9.24 5.73
N ARG A 29 1.04 -9.13 6.38
CA ARG A 29 0.04 -10.23 6.38
C ARG A 29 -0.51 -10.52 4.99
N SER A 30 -0.74 -9.49 4.18
CA SER A 30 -1.18 -9.67 2.79
C SER A 30 -0.14 -10.41 1.97
N LEU A 31 1.13 -9.98 2.03
CA LEU A 31 2.22 -10.61 1.30
C LEU A 31 2.51 -12.03 1.82
N TYR A 32 2.38 -12.26 3.12
CA TYR A 32 2.54 -13.58 3.72
C TYR A 32 1.46 -14.55 3.20
N THR A 33 0.23 -14.07 3.08
CA THR A 33 -0.87 -14.85 2.48
C THR A 33 -0.58 -15.18 1.01
N ASP A 34 -0.09 -14.20 0.24
CA ASP A 34 0.30 -14.43 -1.15
C ASP A 34 1.46 -15.44 -1.25
N HIS A 35 2.48 -15.32 -0.38
CA HIS A 35 3.60 -16.24 -0.29
C HIS A 35 3.15 -17.68 -0.02
N LEU A 36 2.31 -17.90 1.00
CA LEU A 36 1.78 -19.23 1.33
C LEU A 36 0.98 -19.85 0.18
N ASN A 37 0.31 -19.03 -0.63
CA ASN A 37 -0.50 -19.49 -1.74
C ASN A 37 0.28 -19.64 -3.06
N GLY A 38 1.57 -19.29 -3.08
CA GLY A 38 2.39 -19.26 -4.29
C GLY A 38 1.95 -18.19 -5.29
N VAL A 39 1.43 -17.07 -4.77
CA VAL A 39 0.86 -15.97 -5.55
C VAL A 39 1.82 -14.79 -5.56
N VAL A 40 1.98 -14.17 -6.72
CA VAL A 40 2.72 -12.91 -6.86
C VAL A 40 1.86 -11.87 -7.56
N SER A 41 2.10 -10.60 -7.28
CA SER A 41 1.44 -9.49 -7.95
C SER A 41 2.38 -8.84 -8.96
N LYS A 42 1.93 -8.61 -10.19
CA LYS A 42 2.69 -7.91 -11.24
C LYS A 42 2.03 -6.59 -11.60
N GLY A 43 2.86 -5.62 -11.99
CA GLY A 43 2.44 -4.24 -12.22
C GLY A 43 2.43 -3.43 -10.92
N ALA A 44 1.75 -2.29 -10.95
CA ALA A 44 1.61 -1.42 -9.80
C ALA A 44 0.31 -0.62 -9.92
N PRO A 45 -0.29 -0.19 -8.80
CA PRO A 45 -1.37 0.77 -8.84
C PRO A 45 -0.86 2.11 -9.38
N ALA A 46 -1.70 2.79 -10.18
CA ALA A 46 -1.49 4.18 -10.52
C ALA A 46 -2.06 5.04 -9.37
N ASN A 47 -1.18 5.78 -8.69
CA ASN A 47 -1.55 6.61 -7.55
C ASN A 47 -1.67 8.07 -7.97
N THR A 48 -2.62 8.79 -7.37
CA THR A 48 -2.84 10.24 -7.49
C THR A 48 -2.92 10.90 -6.10
N PRO A 49 -1.88 10.74 -5.25
CA PRO A 49 -1.96 11.14 -3.85
C PRO A 49 -1.93 12.66 -3.69
N GLN A 50 -2.71 13.15 -2.73
CA GLN A 50 -2.75 14.55 -2.31
C GLN A 50 -2.73 14.63 -0.79
N VAL A 51 -2.00 15.62 -0.27
CA VAL A 51 -2.02 15.91 1.17
C VAL A 51 -3.36 16.56 1.51
N SER A 52 -4.14 15.91 2.36
CA SER A 52 -5.47 16.39 2.78
C SER A 52 -5.44 17.05 4.16
N LYS A 53 -4.44 16.76 4.99
CA LYS A 53 -4.23 17.44 6.29
C LYS A 53 -2.75 17.45 6.66
N VAL A 54 -2.33 18.51 7.33
CA VAL A 54 -1.01 18.66 7.96
C VAL A 54 -1.20 19.05 9.43
N ASP A 55 -0.48 18.40 10.35
CA ASP A 55 -0.67 18.58 11.79
C ASP A 55 0.63 18.39 12.61
N PRO A 56 1.01 19.35 13.49
CA PRO A 56 0.55 20.74 13.48
C PRO A 56 1.06 21.48 12.23
N ALA A 57 0.45 22.61 11.86
CA ALA A 57 0.78 23.33 10.63
C ALA A 57 2.22 23.88 10.62
N ASP A 58 2.71 24.41 11.75
CA ASP A 58 4.01 25.09 11.82
C ASP A 58 5.20 24.12 11.94
N ASN A 59 4.99 22.94 12.54
CA ASN A 59 6.01 21.90 12.67
C ASN A 59 5.40 20.50 12.50
N PRO A 60 5.14 20.08 11.25
CA PRO A 60 4.37 18.87 10.99
C PRO A 60 5.01 17.61 11.59
N THR A 61 4.20 16.85 12.31
CA THR A 61 4.56 15.52 12.83
C THR A 61 3.62 14.43 12.33
N MET A 62 2.46 14.83 11.80
CA MET A 62 1.47 13.98 11.16
C MET A 62 0.95 14.66 9.89
N ILE A 63 0.73 13.87 8.85
CA ILE A 63 -0.02 14.27 7.66
C ILE A 63 -1.06 13.21 7.31
N MET A 64 -2.17 13.66 6.73
CA MET A 64 -3.12 12.78 6.06
C MET A 64 -2.93 12.89 4.56
N ILE A 65 -2.90 11.75 3.89
CA ILE A 65 -2.88 11.64 2.44
C ILE A 65 -4.19 11.01 2.01
N SER A 66 -4.82 11.61 1.02
CA SER A 66 -5.95 11.02 0.29
C SER A 66 -5.49 10.69 -1.12
N ASP A 67 -5.90 9.54 -1.64
CA ASP A 67 -5.48 9.05 -2.94
C ASP A 67 -6.65 8.36 -3.66
N CYS A 68 -6.76 8.57 -4.97
CA CYS A 68 -7.57 7.74 -5.83
C CYS A 68 -6.64 6.81 -6.61
N SER A 69 -6.42 5.61 -6.06
CA SER A 69 -5.49 4.63 -6.61
C SER A 69 -6.21 3.71 -7.59
N ASP A 70 -5.72 3.62 -8.82
CA ASP A 70 -6.20 2.69 -9.83
C ASP A 70 -5.36 1.41 -9.86
N SER A 71 -5.98 0.31 -9.43
CA SER A 71 -5.35 -1.02 -9.37
C SER A 71 -5.67 -1.91 -10.59
N SER A 72 -6.28 -1.37 -11.65
CA SER A 72 -6.71 -2.16 -12.83
C SER A 72 -5.57 -2.94 -13.48
N ASN A 73 -4.33 -2.41 -13.43
CA ASN A 73 -3.14 -3.04 -14.01
C ASN A 73 -2.26 -3.77 -12.98
N TRP A 74 -2.76 -3.98 -11.75
CA TRP A 74 -2.05 -4.67 -10.68
C TRP A 74 -2.67 -6.05 -10.45
N LEU A 75 -2.10 -7.05 -11.12
CA LEU A 75 -2.72 -8.35 -11.35
C LEU A 75 -2.00 -9.47 -10.57
N LYS A 76 -2.75 -10.48 -10.12
CA LYS A 76 -2.23 -11.62 -9.35
C LYS A 76 -1.99 -12.86 -10.23
N TYR A 77 -0.83 -13.48 -10.04
CA TYR A 77 -0.37 -14.65 -10.80
C TYR A 77 0.01 -15.79 -9.87
N LYS A 78 -0.21 -17.02 -10.32
CA LYS A 78 0.27 -18.25 -9.69
C LYS A 78 0.88 -19.14 -10.75
N ASP A 79 2.10 -19.63 -10.52
CA ASP A 79 2.83 -20.48 -11.47
C ASP A 79 2.88 -19.91 -12.90
N GLY A 80 2.99 -18.58 -13.00
CA GLY A 80 3.00 -17.85 -14.27
C GLY A 80 1.64 -17.62 -14.93
N GLN A 81 0.56 -18.21 -14.40
CA GLN A 81 -0.80 -18.05 -14.89
C GLN A 81 -1.54 -16.95 -14.12
N LEU A 82 -2.36 -16.17 -14.82
CA LEU A 82 -3.21 -15.14 -14.23
C LEU A 82 -4.33 -15.81 -13.41
N LEU A 83 -4.48 -15.45 -12.13
CA LEU A 83 -5.45 -16.09 -11.23
C LEU A 83 -6.90 -15.65 -11.47
N ASN A 84 -7.14 -14.38 -11.78
CA ASN A 84 -8.42 -13.92 -12.32
C ASN A 84 -8.19 -12.70 -13.22
N ASP A 85 -9.14 -12.48 -14.13
CA ASP A 85 -9.22 -11.28 -14.96
C ASP A 85 -9.76 -10.08 -14.19
N THR A 86 -10.62 -10.28 -13.17
CA THR A 86 -11.38 -9.21 -12.52
C THR A 86 -10.42 -8.10 -12.10
N PRO A 87 -10.34 -7.01 -12.88
CA PRO A 87 -9.30 -6.06 -12.67
C PRO A 87 -9.51 -5.44 -11.29
N GLY A 88 -8.41 -4.97 -10.71
CA GLY A 88 -8.57 -3.91 -9.74
C GLY A 88 -9.36 -2.74 -10.34
N GLY A 89 -9.52 -1.70 -9.57
CA GLY A 89 -10.07 -0.47 -10.12
C GLY A 89 -9.65 0.68 -9.27
N ARG A 90 -10.29 1.81 -9.52
CA ARG A 90 -10.13 3.00 -8.70
C ARG A 90 -10.71 2.75 -7.32
N ARG A 91 -9.93 3.08 -6.30
CA ARG A 91 -10.30 3.02 -4.88
C ARG A 91 -9.82 4.28 -4.20
N SER A 92 -10.68 4.80 -3.33
CA SER A 92 -10.33 5.87 -2.42
C SER A 92 -9.49 5.28 -1.30
N ILE A 93 -8.35 5.88 -1.06
CA ILE A 93 -7.42 5.49 -0.01
C ILE A 93 -7.18 6.73 0.86
N THR A 94 -7.25 6.53 2.18
CA THR A 94 -6.81 7.55 3.14
C THR A 94 -5.70 6.95 4.00
N ALA A 95 -4.57 7.65 4.12
CA ALA A 95 -3.42 7.20 4.88
C ALA A 95 -2.99 8.26 5.90
N GLU A 96 -2.71 7.83 7.14
CA GLU A 96 -1.99 8.64 8.11
C GLU A 96 -0.50 8.34 7.99
N VAL A 97 0.30 9.40 7.91
CA VAL A 97 1.75 9.33 7.89
C VAL A 97 2.27 10.12 9.08
N LYS A 98 3.20 9.53 9.85
CA LYS A 98 3.81 10.18 10.99
C LYS A 98 5.33 10.26 10.83
N LYS A 99 5.90 11.36 11.32
CA LYS A 99 7.34 11.52 11.45
C LYS A 99 7.85 10.63 12.59
N GLN A 100 8.85 9.83 12.29
CA GLN A 100 9.47 8.88 13.20
C GLN A 100 10.61 9.56 13.99
N GLN A 101 11.13 8.89 15.02
CA GLN A 101 12.26 9.39 15.82
C GLN A 101 13.54 9.60 15.01
N ASP A 102 13.74 8.81 13.97
CA ASP A 102 14.86 8.95 13.02
C ASP A 102 14.65 10.08 11.99
N GLY A 103 13.54 10.83 12.11
CA GLY A 103 13.18 11.93 11.22
C GLY A 103 12.49 11.51 9.91
N THR A 104 12.38 10.21 9.62
CA THR A 104 11.70 9.69 8.42
C THR A 104 10.19 9.76 8.55
N TRP A 105 9.48 9.82 7.43
CA TRP A 105 8.02 9.75 7.39
C TRP A 105 7.58 8.35 7.00
N ARG A 106 6.69 7.75 7.78
CA ARG A 106 6.17 6.41 7.51
C ARG A 106 4.66 6.36 7.68
N VAL A 107 4.00 5.60 6.81
CA VAL A 107 2.57 5.30 6.93
C VAL A 107 2.36 4.48 8.19
N THR A 108 1.48 4.93 9.07
CA THR A 108 1.15 4.25 10.34
C THR A 108 -0.15 3.47 10.24
N ARG A 109 -1.11 3.99 9.47
CA ARG A 109 -2.40 3.37 9.19
C ARG A 109 -2.95 3.87 7.86
N PHE A 110 -3.80 3.07 7.25
CA PHE A 110 -4.54 3.46 6.05
C PHE A 110 -5.89 2.74 5.99
N ALA A 111 -6.81 3.31 5.22
CA ALA A 111 -8.09 2.72 4.86
C ALA A 111 -8.19 2.68 3.34
N VAL A 112 -8.75 1.58 2.82
CA VAL A 112 -9.00 1.38 1.38
C VAL A 112 -10.49 1.10 1.22
N GLU A 113 -11.17 1.96 0.47
CA GLU A 113 -12.59 1.80 0.16
C GLU A 113 -12.83 0.79 -0.98
N GLY A 114 -14.10 0.50 -1.24
CA GLY A 114 -14.51 -0.39 -2.33
C GLY A 114 -14.09 0.11 -3.73
N VAL A 115 -14.05 -0.81 -4.69
CA VAL A 115 -13.82 -0.46 -6.12
C VAL A 115 -14.91 0.49 -6.60
N GLY A 116 -14.53 1.57 -7.29
CA GLY A 116 -15.44 2.60 -7.82
C GLY A 116 -15.83 3.69 -6.82
N SER A 117 -15.22 3.72 -5.63
CA SER A 117 -15.43 4.82 -4.66
C SER A 117 -14.88 6.18 -5.15
N CYS A 118 -14.02 6.11 -6.16
CA CYS A 118 -13.55 7.17 -7.06
C CYS A 118 -13.31 6.46 -8.43
#